data_AF-A0A1I8CFY3-F1
#
_entry.id   AF-A0A1I8CFY3-F1
#
_cell.length_a   1.000
_cell.length_b   1.000
_cell.length_c   1.000
_cell.angle_alpha   90.00
_cell.angle_beta   90.00
_cell.angle_gamma   90.00
#
_symmetry.space_group_name_H-M   'P 1'
#
loop_
_entity.id
_entity.type
_entity.pdbx_description
1 polymer ?
#
loop_
_entity_poly.entity_id
_entity_poly.type
_entity_poly.pdbx_seq_one_letter_code
_entity_poly.pdbx_strand_id
1 'polypeptide(L)'
;MNTDPALSGFLHELQAETQKAKFAEQVHTLAGRCWDMCFPDNRYSSKMEAKNERCLNNCVNRMLDASVFMVNHFQSGQGGSQQSSTQQPIDAKKSGWW
;
A
#
# COMPACT_ATOMS: atom_id res chain seq x y z
N MET A 1 -22.29 24.68 -18.35
CA MET A 1 -22.82 23.52 -17.60
C MET A 1 -22.71 23.87 -16.14
N ASN A 2 -23.84 24.19 -15.49
CA ASN A 2 -23.85 24.58 -14.09
C ASN A 2 -23.96 23.30 -13.26
N THR A 3 -22.84 22.81 -12.71
CA THR A 3 -22.87 21.67 -11.77
C THR A 3 -23.62 22.10 -10.52
N ASP A 4 -24.72 21.41 -10.21
CA ASP A 4 -25.46 21.58 -8.97
C ASP A 4 -24.50 21.34 -7.78
N PRO A 5 -24.34 22.31 -6.86
CA PRO A 5 -23.42 22.17 -5.72
C PRO A 5 -23.73 20.94 -4.85
N ALA A 6 -24.99 20.50 -4.77
CA ALA A 6 -25.35 19.30 -4.01
C ALA A 6 -24.80 18.01 -4.66
N LEU A 7 -24.83 17.94 -5.99
CA LEU A 7 -24.28 16.80 -6.74
C LEU A 7 -22.76 16.70 -6.58
N SER A 8 -22.05 17.83 -6.55
CA SER A 8 -20.61 17.85 -6.33
C SER A 8 -20.23 17.30 -4.95
N GLY A 9 -21.00 17.61 -3.91
CA GLY A 9 -20.78 17.09 -2.56
C GLY A 9 -20.94 15.57 -2.51
N PHE A 10 -22.05 15.08 -3.08
CA PHE A 10 -22.32 13.64 -3.15
C PHE A 10 -21.22 12.87 -3.88
N LEU A 11 -20.71 13.38 -5.02
CA LEU A 11 -19.62 12.73 -5.75
C LEU A 11 -18.33 12.63 -4.92
N HIS A 12 -18.04 13.63 -4.10
CA HIS A 12 -16.89 13.61 -3.20
C HIS A 12 -17.03 12.53 -2.12
N GLU A 13 -18.20 12.45 -1.49
CA GLU A 13 -18.50 11.44 -0.47
C GLU A 13 -18.47 10.02 -1.05
N LEU A 14 -19.06 9.83 -2.23
CA LEU A 14 -19.05 8.54 -2.93
C LEU A 14 -17.62 8.12 -3.28
N GLN A 15 -16.77 9.05 -3.71
CA GLN A 15 -15.37 8.76 -3.97
C GLN A 15 -14.65 8.32 -2.69
N ALA A 16 -14.88 8.99 -1.56
CA ALA A 16 -14.27 8.63 -0.29
C ALA A 16 -14.69 7.22 0.17
N GLU A 17 -15.98 6.89 0.11
CA GLU A 17 -16.48 5.55 0.45
C GLU A 17 -15.95 4.47 -0.51
N THR A 18 -15.85 4.79 -1.80
CA THR A 18 -15.24 3.89 -2.80
C THR A 18 -13.78 3.58 -2.46
N GLN A 19 -13.00 4.56 -2.01
CA GLN A 19 -11.61 4.33 -1.61
C GLN A 19 -11.53 3.43 -0.36
N LYS A 20 -12.42 3.62 0.61
CA LYS A 20 -12.49 2.75 1.80
C LYS A 20 -12.82 1.31 1.42
N ALA A 21 -13.80 1.11 0.54
CA ALA A 21 -14.17 -0.23 0.06
C ALA A 21 -13.00 -0.93 -0.65
N LYS A 22 -12.28 -0.21 -1.52
CA LYS A 22 -11.08 -0.73 -2.19
C LYS A 22 -9.99 -1.08 -1.21
N PHE A 23 -9.75 -0.26 -0.19
CA PHE A 23 -8.78 -0.58 0.85
C PHE A 23 -9.14 -1.86 1.61
N ALA A 24 -10.41 -2.01 2.01
CA ALA A 24 -10.88 -3.22 2.67
C ALA A 24 -10.69 -4.48 1.79
N GLU A 25 -10.99 -4.38 0.49
CA GLU A 25 -10.74 -5.46 -0.48
C GLU A 25 -9.25 -5.84 -0.55
N GLN A 26 -8.35 -4.86 -0.56
CA GLN A 26 -6.90 -5.10 -0.54
C GLN A 26 -6.46 -5.79 0.77
N VAL A 27 -7.01 -5.37 1.91
CA VAL A 27 -6.75 -6.02 3.20
C VAL A 27 -7.20 -7.49 3.16
N HIS A 28 -8.40 -7.79 2.66
CA HIS A 28 -8.88 -9.16 2.53
C HIS A 28 -8.01 -9.99 1.58
N THR A 29 -7.58 -9.41 0.46
CA THR A 29 -6.72 -10.06 -0.52
C THR A 29 -5.36 -10.42 0.07
N LEU A 30 -4.70 -9.48 0.74
CA LEU A 30 -3.41 -9.70 1.40
C LEU A 30 -3.53 -10.69 2.54
N ALA A 31 -4.59 -10.58 3.35
CA ALA A 31 -4.85 -11.50 4.45
C ALA A 31 -4.98 -12.94 3.94
N GLY A 32 -5.82 -13.19 2.94
CA GLY A 32 -5.98 -14.53 2.36
C GLY A 32 -4.67 -15.06 1.78
N ARG A 33 -3.99 -14.26 0.96
CA ARG A 33 -2.74 -14.70 0.30
C ARG A 33 -1.61 -14.98 1.29
N CYS A 34 -1.44 -14.14 2.31
CA CYS A 34 -0.43 -14.35 3.33
C CYS A 34 -0.81 -15.46 4.30
N TRP A 35 -2.10 -15.72 4.49
CA TRP A 35 -2.57 -16.87 5.24
C TRP A 35 -2.14 -18.17 4.55
N ASP A 36 -2.46 -18.33 3.26
CA ASP A 36 -2.10 -19.53 2.48
C ASP A 36 -0.59 -19.77 2.47
N MET A 37 0.21 -18.71 2.46
CA MET A 37 1.67 -18.79 2.41
C MET A 37 2.29 -19.12 3.77
N CYS A 38 1.77 -18.55 4.85
CA CYS A 38 2.36 -18.69 6.19
C CYS A 38 1.80 -19.86 6.99
N PHE A 39 0.64 -20.40 6.60
CA PHE A 39 -0.06 -21.50 7.28
C PHE A 39 -0.41 -22.64 6.30
N PRO A 40 0.58 -23.25 5.62
CA PRO A 40 0.34 -24.22 4.55
C PRO A 40 -0.37 -25.51 5.00
N ASP A 41 -0.23 -25.89 6.27
CA ASP A 41 -0.86 -27.07 6.86
C ASP A 41 -2.14 -26.75 7.65
N ASN A 42 -2.61 -25.49 7.61
CA ASN A 42 -3.79 -24.99 8.32
C ASN A 42 -3.80 -25.31 9.83
N ARG A 43 -2.62 -25.50 10.44
CA ARG A 43 -2.52 -25.71 11.88
C ARG A 43 -2.40 -24.39 12.61
N TYR A 44 -3.36 -24.12 13.48
CA TYR A 44 -3.36 -22.96 14.35
C TYR A 44 -3.19 -23.39 15.80
N SER A 45 -2.15 -22.87 16.43
CA SER A 45 -1.96 -22.95 17.88
C SER A 45 -2.82 -21.89 18.58
N SER A 46 -3.07 -22.06 19.88
CA SER A 46 -3.79 -21.09 20.71
C SER A 46 -3.08 -19.73 20.81
N LYS A 47 -1.80 -19.67 20.42
CA LYS A 47 -1.02 -18.44 20.29
C LYS A 47 -0.32 -18.42 18.93
N MET A 48 -0.16 -17.22 18.38
CA MET A 48 0.60 -17.04 17.15
C MET A 48 2.07 -17.39 17.40
N GLU A 49 2.58 -18.39 16.69
CA GLU A 49 3.99 -18.77 16.79
C GLU A 49 4.87 -17.67 16.20
N ALA A 50 6.02 -17.41 16.81
CA ALA A 50 6.94 -16.36 16.35
C ALA A 50 7.37 -16.52 14.88
N LYS A 51 7.38 -17.76 14.36
CA LYS A 51 7.68 -18.04 12.94
C LYS A 51 6.57 -17.53 12.02
N ASN A 52 5.31 -17.72 12.40
CA ASN A 52 4.14 -17.32 11.61
C ASN A 52 3.96 -15.80 11.68
N GLU A 53 4.21 -15.19 12.84
CA GLU A 53 4.24 -13.73 12.99
C GLU A 53 5.30 -13.09 12.08
N ARG A 54 6.54 -13.61 12.08
CA ARG A 54 7.59 -13.14 11.17
C ARG A 54 7.22 -13.36 9.71
N CYS A 55 6.62 -14.50 9.38
CA CYS A 55 6.16 -14.79 8.03
C CYS A 55 5.11 -13.78 7.56
N LEU A 56 4.08 -13.51 8.37
CA LEU A 56 3.02 -12.55 8.04
C LEU A 56 3.57 -11.15 7.80
N ASN A 57 4.45 -10.67 8.69
CA ASN A 57 5.11 -9.37 8.53
C ASN A 57 5.89 -9.29 7.21
N ASN A 58 6.70 -10.31 6.91
CA ASN A 58 7.47 -10.35 5.67
C ASN A 58 6.58 -10.48 4.44
N CYS A 59 5.55 -11.31 4.48
CA CYS A 59 4.63 -11.53 3.36
C CYS A 59 3.93 -10.23 2.95
N VAL A 60 3.33 -9.53 3.91
CA VAL A 60 2.63 -8.27 3.65
C VAL A 60 3.60 -7.22 3.11
N ASN A 61 4.75 -7.01 3.78
CA ASN A 61 5.74 -6.02 3.34
C ASN A 61 6.25 -6.31 1.93
N ARG A 62 6.58 -7.58 1.61
CA ARG A 62 7.04 -7.96 0.28
C ARG A 62 5.98 -7.79 -0.80
N MET A 63 4.71 -8.05 -0.49
CA MET A 63 3.63 -7.84 -1.46
C MET A 63 3.42 -6.35 -1.77
N LEU A 64 3.49 -5.51 -0.74
CA LEU A 64 3.39 -4.04 -0.89
C LEU A 64 4.60 -3.50 -1.66
N ASP A 65 5.82 -3.91 -1.31
CA ASP A 65 7.07 -3.56 -2.01
C ASP A 65 6.97 -3.92 -3.51
N ALA A 66 6.52 -5.15 -3.81
CA ALA A 66 6.37 -5.63 -5.18
C ALA A 66 5.29 -4.86 -5.96
N SER A 67 4.16 -4.56 -5.32
CA SER A 67 3.08 -3.79 -5.95
C SER A 67 3.54 -2.38 -6.33
N VAL A 68 4.24 -1.70 -5.43
CA VAL A 68 4.83 -0.38 -5.69
C VAL A 68 5.89 -0.47 -6.80
N PHE A 69 6.76 -1.48 -6.76
CA PHE A 69 7.76 -1.70 -7.79
C PHE A 69 7.14 -1.88 -9.18
N MET A 70 6.11 -2.72 -9.30
CA MET A 70 5.39 -2.95 -10.56
C MET A 70 4.75 -1.66 -11.08
N VAL A 71 4.04 -0.95 -10.21
CA VAL A 71 3.38 0.32 -10.57
C VAL A 71 4.40 1.37 -11.04
N ASN A 72 5.52 1.52 -10.32
CA ASN A 72 6.59 2.44 -10.70
C ASN A 72 7.25 2.05 -12.02
N HIS A 73 7.45 0.76 -12.26
CA HIS A 73 8.01 0.26 -13.52
C HIS A 73 7.08 0.57 -14.71
N PHE A 74 5.76 0.38 -14.57
CA PHE A 74 4.80 0.71 -15.62
C PHE A 74 4.68 2.21 -15.89
N GLN A 75 4.81 3.05 -14.85
CA GLN A 75 4.87 4.50 -15.02
C GLN A 75 6.15 4.95 -15.71
N SER A 76 7.30 4.34 -15.34
CA SER A 76 8.61 4.66 -15.92
C SER A 76 8.75 4.17 -17.36
N GLY A 77 8.15 3.03 -17.71
CA GLY A 77 8.16 2.47 -19.06
C GLY A 77 7.25 3.20 -20.06
N GLN A 78 6.31 4.02 -19.57
CA GLN A 78 5.46 4.89 -20.41
C GLN A 78 6.03 6.31 -20.59
N GLY A 79 7.18 6.62 -20.00
CA GLY A 79 7.79 7.94 -20.04
C GLY A 79 9.28 7.88 -20.37
N GLY A 80 9.60 7.79 -21.66
CA GLY A 80 10.85 8.39 -22.11
C GLY A 80 10.83 9.87 -21.71
N SER A 81 11.90 10.31 -21.03
CA SER A 81 12.22 11.67 -20.58
C SER A 81 11.56 12.25 -19.31
N GLN A 82 12.44 12.81 -18.47
CA GLN A 82 12.24 13.71 -17.32
C GLN A 82 11.88 13.09 -15.96
N GLN A 83 12.89 12.44 -15.37
CA GLN A 83 13.04 12.40 -13.92
C GLN A 83 13.58 13.77 -13.44
N SER A 84 12.68 14.65 -13.03
CA SER A 84 12.99 15.73 -12.08
C SER A 84 12.07 15.53 -10.88
N SER A 85 12.32 14.45 -10.13
CA SER A 85 11.76 14.31 -8.79
C SER A 85 12.83 14.81 -7.83
N THR A 86 12.56 15.94 -7.19
CA THR A 86 13.38 16.52 -6.14
C THR A 86 13.43 15.53 -4.97
N GLN A 87 14.41 14.63 -5.00
CA GLN A 87 14.79 13.85 -3.83
C GLN A 87 15.51 14.80 -2.87
N GLN A 88 14.80 15.35 -1.88
CA GLN A 88 15.49 15.97 -0.76
C GLN A 88 16.25 14.87 0.00
N PRO A 89 17.57 14.99 0.20
CA PRO A 89 18.29 14.09 1.07
C PRO A 89 17.82 14.30 2.51
N ILE A 90 17.42 13.21 3.16
CA ILE A 90 17.02 13.13 4.57
C ILE A 90 18.16 13.48 5.57
N ASP A 91 19.31 13.95 5.09
CA ASP A 91 20.51 14.18 5.90
C ASP A 91 20.94 15.65 6.00
N ALA A 92 20.15 16.60 5.50
CA ALA A 92 20.50 18.04 5.55
C ALA A 92 20.19 18.73 6.90
N LYS A 93 20.15 17.99 8.01
CA LYS A 93 20.02 18.59 9.35
C LYS A 93 20.81 17.84 10.43
N LYS A 94 22.11 17.64 10.19
CA LYS A 94 23.09 17.37 11.27
C LYS A 94 24.34 18.22 11.10
N SER A 95 24.15 19.52 10.90
CA SER A 95 25.19 20.54 11.01
C SER A 95 24.60 21.74 11.74
N GLY A 96 24.90 21.90 13.03
CA GLY A 96 24.39 23.06 13.75
C GLY A 96 24.27 22.92 15.26
N TRP A 97 25.38 22.66 15.96
CA TRP A 97 25.65 23.27 17.27
C TRP A 97 24.51 23.31 18.29
N TRP A 98 24.04 22.15 18.77
CA TRP A 98 23.67 21.85 20.16
C TRP A 98 23.83 20.35 20.38
#